data_AF-A0A423VEN7-F1
#
_entry.id   AF-A0A423VEN7-F1
#
_cell.length_a   1.000
_cell.length_b   1.000
_cell.length_c   1.000
_cell.angle_alpha   90.00
_cell.angle_beta   90.00
_cell.angle_gamma   90.00
#
_symmetry.space_group_name_H-M   'P 1'
#
loop_
_entity.id
_entity.type
_entity.pdbx_description
1 polymer ?
#
loop_
_entity_poly.entity_id
_entity_poly.type
_entity_poly.pdbx_seq_one_letter_code
_entity_poly.pdbx_strand_id
1 'polypeptide(L)'
;MDTLDVQEPVATAEVPLLDGMRLQWTKCLMRGDSYYAMRRLIYQMGEEAANLPGYLLCSGGKKRADEDDEDEYRSDEDDASSEEDGKYKNRTERFLKEGMKTTRNFTMFQVIPRDMLKSIILGTVAWDYYPRKGKIPRDHYKKPIKNGYGIYVFGLAVGGREGKWLKANELNKLIGELRRYVRGYERWRDLHRTWSDASIQDVELRDFITEVDAQLGRHDTDASGPRYVQSEHSMKGMLDLIKSLQRRADKSLEINPAGDTPLIQTPIYTGLSANLASRMPKHDPNGKDGLRSSNKAHGIICSLMKLQGLQPKAVCVVALRLWDKDDLWFSETLVCALANGLINQDGFNRMECGSKANSNAPPLDPDGEEHVKVYCRYLHDNLEATLVDLRQRKAIIETLKELRTVLNDPVLEQAKIARARCEQVIKDMKCLPGLLEGLKEQIALEEKKLKATVAAVEILDLLRQFKSIDLSDVL
;
A
#
# COMPACT_ATOMS: atom_id res chain seq x y z
N MET A 1 -11.66 -25.92 15.45
CA MET A 1 -11.19 -24.90 14.49
C MET A 1 -9.79 -25.30 14.13
N ASP A 2 -9.63 -26.00 13.02
CA ASP A 2 -8.30 -26.28 12.49
C ASP A 2 -7.63 -24.95 12.18
N THR A 3 -6.52 -24.67 12.87
CA THR A 3 -5.59 -23.64 12.46
C THR A 3 -5.04 -24.06 11.11
N LEU A 4 -5.75 -23.67 10.05
CA LEU A 4 -5.14 -23.56 8.73
C LEU A 4 -3.93 -22.68 8.95
N ASP A 5 -2.76 -23.31 8.95
CA ASP A 5 -1.48 -22.63 8.88
C ASP A 5 -1.55 -21.82 7.58
N VAL A 6 -1.95 -20.55 7.70
CA VAL A 6 -1.98 -19.62 6.58
C VAL A 6 -0.53 -19.35 6.29
N GLN A 7 0.09 -20.28 5.56
CA GLN A 7 1.42 -20.10 5.01
C GLN A 7 1.42 -18.72 4.37
N GLU A 8 2.37 -17.88 4.78
CA GLU A 8 2.54 -16.59 4.15
C GLU A 8 2.54 -16.81 2.64
N PRO A 9 1.84 -15.98 1.84
CA PRO A 9 1.94 -16.09 0.40
C PRO A 9 3.41 -15.86 0.04
N VAL A 10 4.14 -16.96 -0.13
CA VAL A 10 5.56 -16.92 -0.47
C VAL A 10 5.61 -16.34 -1.86
N ALA A 11 6.42 -15.31 -2.05
CA ALA A 11 6.72 -14.81 -3.38
C ALA A 11 7.31 -15.98 -4.17
N THR A 12 6.51 -16.58 -5.05
CA THR A 12 6.96 -17.62 -5.97
C THR A 12 7.43 -16.94 -7.24
N ALA A 13 8.13 -17.68 -8.10
CA ALA A 13 8.41 -17.22 -9.46
C ALA A 13 7.13 -16.83 -10.21
N GLU A 14 5.95 -17.28 -9.77
CA GLU A 14 4.67 -16.88 -10.34
C GLU A 14 4.19 -15.53 -9.77
N VAL A 15 4.57 -15.15 -8.54
CA VAL A 15 4.11 -13.94 -7.81
C VAL A 15 5.29 -13.18 -7.15
N PRO A 16 6.19 -12.54 -7.93
CA PRO A 16 7.43 -11.98 -7.40
C PRO A 16 7.31 -10.65 -6.62
N LEU A 17 6.21 -9.89 -6.78
CA LEU A 17 6.10 -8.53 -6.23
C LEU A 17 5.04 -8.42 -5.13
N LEU A 18 5.41 -8.82 -3.92
CA LEU A 18 4.66 -8.51 -2.70
C LEU A 18 5.59 -7.87 -1.67
N ASP A 19 5.54 -6.55 -1.57
CA ASP A 19 6.24 -5.76 -0.55
C ASP A 19 5.32 -4.67 0.03
N GLY A 20 5.82 -4.01 1.08
CA GLY A 20 5.17 -2.86 1.72
C GLY A 20 3.67 -3.06 2.00
N MET A 21 2.86 -2.10 1.58
CA MET A 21 1.40 -2.13 1.77
C MET A 21 0.71 -3.25 1.00
N ARG A 22 1.18 -3.64 -0.20
CA ARG A 22 0.56 -4.74 -0.96
C ARG A 22 0.66 -6.07 -0.22
N LEU A 23 1.78 -6.33 0.45
CA LEU A 23 1.92 -7.52 1.29
C LEU A 23 0.94 -7.50 2.47
N GLN A 24 0.77 -6.35 3.14
CA GLN A 24 -0.20 -6.20 4.23
C GLN A 24 -1.64 -6.43 3.76
N TRP A 25 -2.01 -5.83 2.63
CA TRP A 25 -3.30 -6.05 1.97
C TRP A 25 -3.53 -7.53 1.66
N THR A 26 -2.53 -8.19 1.09
CA THR A 26 -2.62 -9.61 0.76
C THR A 26 -2.82 -10.45 2.02
N LYS A 27 -2.08 -10.17 3.11
CA LYS A 27 -2.27 -10.86 4.39
C LYS A 27 -3.69 -10.70 4.92
N CYS A 28 -4.23 -9.48 4.92
CA CYS A 28 -5.61 -9.22 5.33
C CYS A 28 -6.63 -10.00 4.48
N LEU A 29 -6.48 -9.99 3.16
CA LEU A 29 -7.35 -10.73 2.25
C LEU A 29 -7.28 -12.25 2.47
N MET A 30 -6.08 -12.80 2.65
CA MET A 30 -5.89 -14.24 2.86
C MET A 30 -6.43 -14.72 4.21
N ARG A 31 -6.42 -13.87 5.24
CA ARG A 31 -7.09 -14.15 6.52
C ARG A 31 -8.60 -14.01 6.47
N GLY A 32 -9.16 -13.46 5.39
CA GLY A 32 -10.58 -13.18 5.28
C GLY A 32 -11.03 -11.94 6.06
N ASP A 33 -10.11 -11.02 6.38
CA ASP A 33 -10.40 -9.79 7.13
C ASP A 33 -11.51 -8.99 6.45
N SER A 34 -12.44 -8.45 7.25
CA SER A 34 -13.55 -7.62 6.75
C SER A 34 -13.05 -6.36 6.03
N TYR A 35 -13.87 -5.76 5.17
CA TYR A 35 -13.54 -4.47 4.55
C TYR A 35 -13.35 -3.37 5.59
N TYR A 36 -14.04 -3.48 6.72
CA TYR A 36 -13.87 -2.56 7.85
C TYR A 36 -12.49 -2.70 8.50
N ALA A 37 -12.01 -3.92 8.72
CA ALA A 37 -10.66 -4.17 9.21
C ALA A 37 -9.59 -3.65 8.24
N MET A 38 -9.81 -3.82 6.93
CA MET A 38 -8.92 -3.35 5.87
C MET A 38 -8.94 -1.83 5.66
N ARG A 39 -9.98 -1.12 6.13
CA ARG A 39 -10.08 0.35 6.00
C ARG A 39 -8.83 1.08 6.53
N ARG A 40 -8.21 0.55 7.60
CA ARG A 40 -6.97 1.13 8.16
C ARG A 40 -5.82 1.14 7.15
N LEU A 41 -5.73 0.12 6.29
CA LEU A 41 -4.69 0.05 5.27
C LEU A 41 -4.85 1.15 4.24
N ILE A 42 -6.08 1.54 3.90
CA ILE A 42 -6.33 2.67 2.98
C ILE A 42 -5.80 3.98 3.58
N TYR A 43 -6.00 4.19 4.89
CA TYR A 43 -5.43 5.36 5.56
C TYR A 43 -3.90 5.37 5.55
N GLN A 44 -3.28 4.21 5.81
CA GLN A 44 -1.83 4.08 5.76
C GLN A 44 -1.28 4.31 4.36
N MET A 45 -1.96 3.83 3.31
CA MET A 45 -1.61 4.18 1.92
C MET A 45 -1.63 5.69 1.71
N GLY A 46 -2.57 6.40 2.35
CA GLY A 46 -2.66 7.86 2.28
C GLY A 46 -1.48 8.58 2.92
N GLU A 47 -1.04 8.07 4.06
CA GLU A 47 0.16 8.57 4.74
C GLU A 47 1.42 8.29 3.93
N GLU A 48 1.53 7.12 3.29
CA GLU A 48 2.65 6.80 2.40
C GLU A 48 2.64 7.67 1.14
N ALA A 49 1.48 7.87 0.51
CA ALA A 49 1.33 8.74 -0.65
C ALA A 49 1.70 10.19 -0.32
N ALA A 50 1.39 10.69 0.88
CA ALA A 50 1.81 12.01 1.36
C ALA A 50 3.33 12.19 1.43
N ASN A 51 4.09 11.10 1.50
CA ASN A 51 5.54 11.11 1.57
C ASN A 51 6.21 10.90 0.21
N LEU A 52 5.45 10.60 -0.85
CA LEU A 52 6.00 10.48 -2.18
C LEU A 52 6.44 11.87 -2.71
N PRO A 53 7.55 11.96 -3.47
CA PRO A 53 7.99 13.20 -4.09
C PRO A 53 6.88 13.85 -4.92
N GLY A 54 6.71 15.17 -4.82
CA GLY A 54 5.64 15.89 -5.51
C GLY A 54 5.61 15.68 -7.03
N TYR A 55 6.75 15.44 -7.69
CA TYR A 55 6.79 15.18 -9.13
C TYR A 55 6.24 13.79 -9.54
N LEU A 56 6.08 12.88 -8.57
CA LEU A 56 5.48 11.56 -8.75
C LEU A 56 3.96 11.56 -8.56
N LEU A 57 3.41 12.65 -8.01
CA LEU A 57 2.00 12.80 -7.64
C LEU A 57 1.35 13.90 -8.49
N CYS A 58 2.05 15.02 -8.66
CA CYS A 58 1.64 16.09 -9.53
C CYS A 58 2.40 15.99 -10.86
N SER A 59 1.80 15.33 -11.85
CA SER A 59 1.98 15.81 -13.22
C SER A 59 1.33 17.19 -13.26
N GLY A 60 2.11 18.24 -13.01
CA GLY A 60 1.61 19.61 -12.95
C GLY A 60 0.63 19.86 -14.09
N GLY A 61 -0.54 20.43 -13.76
CA GLY A 61 -1.74 20.53 -14.60
C GLY A 61 -1.58 21.36 -15.88
N LYS A 62 -0.54 21.12 -16.67
CA LYS A 62 -0.59 21.44 -18.10
C LYS A 62 -1.69 20.57 -18.68
N LYS A 63 -2.68 21.25 -19.28
CA LYS A 63 -3.80 20.66 -20.02
C LYS A 63 -3.32 19.45 -20.84
N ARG A 64 -4.22 18.48 -20.99
CA ARG A 64 -4.17 17.32 -21.91
C ARG A 64 -4.07 17.76 -23.39
N ALA A 65 -3.16 18.67 -23.74
CA ALA A 65 -3.06 19.23 -25.09
C ALA A 65 -2.48 18.21 -26.09
N ASP A 66 -1.85 17.13 -25.61
CA ASP A 66 -1.10 16.17 -26.43
C ASP A 66 -1.77 14.77 -26.53
N GLU A 67 -3.01 14.61 -26.05
CA GLU A 67 -3.81 13.41 -26.29
C GLU A 67 -5.01 13.84 -27.15
N ASP A 68 -4.95 13.53 -28.45
CA ASP A 68 -6.01 13.72 -29.47
C ASP A 68 -7.26 12.86 -29.17
N ASP A 69 -7.79 12.93 -27.95
CA ASP A 69 -9.15 12.50 -27.66
C ASP A 69 -10.08 13.57 -28.28
N GLU A 70 -10.42 13.42 -29.57
CA GLU A 70 -11.50 14.14 -30.29
C GLU A 70 -12.90 13.89 -29.69
N ASP A 71 -13.00 13.34 -28.47
CA ASP A 71 -14.25 13.34 -27.71
C ASP A 71 -14.42 14.75 -27.13
N GLU A 72 -15.06 15.61 -27.93
CA GLU A 72 -15.44 17.01 -27.70
C GLU A 72 -16.16 17.23 -26.35
N TYR A 73 -15.40 17.26 -25.26
CA TYR A 73 -15.84 17.76 -23.97
C TYR A 73 -15.04 19.02 -23.67
N ARG A 74 -15.57 20.16 -24.10
CA ARG A 74 -15.19 21.48 -23.56
C ARG A 74 -15.49 21.45 -22.06
N SER A 75 -14.47 21.27 -21.24
CA SER A 75 -14.56 21.56 -19.81
C SER A 75 -14.47 23.07 -19.67
N ASP A 76 -15.61 23.72 -19.45
CA ASP A 76 -15.62 25.12 -19.03
C ASP A 76 -14.86 25.23 -17.70
N GLU A 77 -13.95 26.20 -17.68
CA GLU A 77 -12.99 26.46 -16.61
C GLU A 77 -13.69 27.12 -15.42
N ASP A 78 -14.20 26.30 -14.50
CA ASP A 78 -14.37 26.72 -13.12
C ASP A 78 -13.26 26.05 -12.29
N ASP A 79 -12.15 26.77 -12.25
CA ASP A 79 -10.98 26.50 -11.41
C ASP A 79 -11.41 26.67 -9.94
N ALA A 80 -12.01 25.61 -9.39
CA ALA A 80 -12.27 25.48 -7.97
C ALA A 80 -10.96 25.20 -7.23
N SER A 81 -10.00 26.13 -7.31
CA SER A 81 -8.97 26.29 -6.30
C SER A 81 -9.62 26.87 -5.05
N SER A 82 -10.47 26.07 -4.39
CA SER A 82 -10.95 26.39 -3.05
C SER A 82 -9.74 26.47 -2.13
N GLU A 83 -9.62 27.56 -1.38
CA GLU A 83 -8.51 27.94 -0.48
C GLU A 83 -8.13 26.89 0.61
N GLU A 84 -8.77 25.70 0.65
CA GLU A 84 -8.43 24.61 1.57
C GLU A 84 -7.24 23.73 1.12
N ASP A 85 -6.65 23.97 -0.05
CA ASP A 85 -5.56 23.15 -0.62
C ASP A 85 -4.23 23.22 0.16
N GLY A 86 -4.11 24.09 1.17
CA GLY A 86 -2.95 24.10 2.07
C GLY A 86 -2.86 22.88 3.01
N LYS A 87 -3.93 22.09 3.17
CA LYS A 87 -3.98 20.99 4.15
C LYS A 87 -3.35 19.68 3.67
N TYR A 88 -3.28 19.45 2.36
CA TYR A 88 -2.78 18.19 1.78
C TYR A 88 -1.73 18.49 0.71
N LYS A 89 -0.69 17.67 0.60
CA LYS A 89 0.39 17.88 -0.36
C LYS A 89 -0.03 17.55 -1.79
N ASN A 90 -1.03 16.69 -1.96
CA ASN A 90 -1.54 16.23 -3.26
C ASN A 90 -2.94 15.64 -3.13
N ARG A 91 -3.57 15.40 -4.29
CA ARG A 91 -4.93 14.88 -4.38
C ARG A 91 -5.07 13.45 -3.86
N THR A 92 -4.10 12.59 -4.12
CA THR A 92 -4.07 11.21 -3.64
C THR A 92 -4.05 11.15 -2.10
N GLU A 93 -3.30 12.03 -1.45
CA GLU A 93 -3.27 12.16 0.02
C GLU A 93 -4.64 12.63 0.55
N ARG A 94 -5.21 13.71 0.00
CA ARG A 94 -6.54 14.20 0.38
C ARG A 94 -7.58 13.08 0.25
N PHE A 95 -7.52 12.35 -0.86
CA PHE A 95 -8.38 11.22 -1.15
C PHE A 95 -8.23 10.09 -0.11
N LEU A 96 -7.02 9.62 0.18
CA LEU A 96 -6.82 8.49 1.09
C LEU A 96 -7.13 8.85 2.55
N LYS A 97 -6.91 10.11 2.96
CA LYS A 97 -7.23 10.59 4.30
C LYS A 97 -8.70 10.91 4.51
N GLU A 98 -9.35 11.57 3.56
CA GLU A 98 -10.74 12.05 3.72
C GLU A 98 -11.76 11.18 2.98
N GLY A 99 -11.38 10.57 1.87
CA GLY A 99 -12.27 9.79 1.01
C GLY A 99 -12.97 8.67 1.78
N MET A 100 -12.24 7.87 2.57
CA MET A 100 -12.85 6.77 3.33
C MET A 100 -13.65 7.20 4.56
N LYS A 101 -13.80 8.50 4.86
CA LYS A 101 -14.57 8.96 6.02
C LYS A 101 -16.08 8.93 5.80
N THR A 102 -16.53 9.03 4.55
CA THR A 102 -17.95 9.02 4.24
C THR A 102 -18.46 7.58 4.14
N THR A 103 -19.68 7.34 4.63
CA THR A 103 -20.36 6.05 4.48
C THR A 103 -20.47 5.67 3.01
N ARG A 104 -20.73 6.65 2.14
CA ARG A 104 -20.85 6.47 0.69
C ARG A 104 -19.59 5.87 0.06
N ASN A 105 -18.43 6.46 0.33
CA ASN A 105 -17.16 5.97 -0.21
C ASN A 105 -16.78 4.59 0.35
N PHE A 106 -17.12 4.33 1.62
CA PHE A 106 -16.94 3.00 2.20
C PHE A 106 -17.86 1.96 1.55
N THR A 107 -19.09 2.32 1.20
CA THR A 107 -19.97 1.48 0.38
C THR A 107 -19.35 1.19 -0.99
N MET A 108 -18.78 2.21 -1.66
CA MET A 108 -18.08 2.03 -2.93
C MET A 108 -16.90 1.07 -2.85
N PHE A 109 -16.20 1.03 -1.72
CA PHE A 109 -15.17 0.04 -1.48
C PHE A 109 -15.77 -1.38 -1.33
N GLN A 110 -16.87 -1.52 -0.59
CA GLN A 110 -17.52 -2.81 -0.33
C GLN A 110 -18.21 -3.46 -1.54
N VAL A 111 -18.49 -2.69 -2.60
CA VAL A 111 -19.07 -3.23 -3.83
C VAL A 111 -18.03 -3.81 -4.80
N ILE A 112 -16.74 -3.75 -4.47
CA ILE A 112 -15.72 -4.48 -5.21
C ILE A 112 -15.76 -5.94 -4.75
N PRO A 113 -16.01 -6.93 -5.64
CA PRO A 113 -15.98 -8.34 -5.27
C PRO A 113 -14.62 -8.73 -4.66
N ARG A 114 -14.62 -9.57 -3.62
CA ARG A 114 -13.38 -9.93 -2.90
C ARG A 114 -12.31 -10.55 -3.80
N ASP A 115 -12.69 -11.44 -4.70
CA ASP A 115 -11.73 -12.06 -5.63
C ASP A 115 -11.17 -11.05 -6.63
N MET A 116 -11.98 -10.06 -7.04
CA MET A 116 -11.52 -8.96 -7.88
C MET A 116 -10.53 -8.07 -7.12
N LEU A 117 -10.88 -7.69 -5.89
CA LEU A 117 -10.00 -6.91 -5.01
C LEU A 117 -8.66 -7.61 -4.81
N LYS A 118 -8.69 -8.92 -4.54
CA LYS A 118 -7.50 -9.75 -4.44
C LYS A 118 -6.69 -9.75 -5.74
N SER A 119 -7.33 -9.95 -6.88
CA SER A 119 -6.66 -9.95 -8.19
C SER A 119 -6.00 -8.60 -8.51
N ILE A 120 -6.66 -7.50 -8.15
CA ILE A 120 -6.15 -6.13 -8.33
C ILE A 120 -4.91 -5.90 -7.46
N ILE A 121 -4.99 -6.19 -6.16
CA ILE A 121 -3.88 -5.99 -5.21
C ILE A 121 -2.69 -6.87 -5.58
N LEU A 122 -2.95 -8.12 -5.97
CA LEU A 122 -1.92 -9.07 -6.36
C LEU A 122 -1.34 -8.80 -7.75
N GLY A 123 -1.93 -7.92 -8.57
CA GLY A 123 -1.45 -7.75 -9.96
C GLY A 123 -1.79 -8.93 -10.88
N THR A 124 -2.72 -9.82 -10.50
CA THR A 124 -3.02 -11.09 -11.18
C THR A 124 -4.31 -11.06 -12.01
N VAL A 125 -4.89 -9.87 -12.24
CA VAL A 125 -6.12 -9.69 -13.03
C VAL A 125 -6.10 -10.47 -14.35
N ALA A 126 -5.00 -10.40 -15.11
CA ALA A 126 -4.91 -11.09 -16.39
C ALA A 126 -4.91 -12.60 -16.27
N TRP A 127 -4.35 -13.13 -15.18
CA TRP A 127 -4.36 -14.55 -14.87
C TRP A 127 -5.74 -14.99 -14.39
N ASP A 128 -6.30 -14.33 -13.38
CA ASP A 128 -7.54 -14.78 -12.73
C ASP A 128 -8.75 -14.68 -13.67
N TYR A 129 -8.77 -13.66 -14.53
CA TYR A 129 -9.88 -13.40 -15.46
C TYR A 129 -9.58 -13.81 -16.91
N TYR A 130 -8.51 -14.55 -17.15
CA TYR A 130 -8.27 -15.10 -18.48
C TYR A 130 -9.42 -16.03 -18.89
N PRO A 131 -9.96 -15.91 -20.12
CA PRO A 131 -11.03 -16.77 -20.58
C PRO A 131 -10.54 -18.22 -20.71
N ARG A 132 -10.86 -19.05 -19.72
CA ARG A 132 -10.60 -20.50 -19.71
C ARG A 132 -11.92 -21.25 -19.71
N LYS A 133 -11.97 -22.39 -20.40
CA LYS A 133 -13.16 -23.25 -20.46
C LYS A 133 -13.56 -23.67 -19.05
N GLY A 134 -14.76 -23.29 -18.61
CA GLY A 134 -15.31 -23.68 -17.30
C GLY A 134 -14.80 -22.90 -16.07
N LYS A 135 -13.91 -21.92 -16.23
CA LYS A 135 -13.39 -21.09 -15.13
C LYS A 135 -13.71 -19.59 -15.32
N ILE A 136 -14.96 -19.27 -15.61
CA ILE A 136 -15.42 -17.88 -15.45
C ILE A 136 -15.74 -17.73 -13.97
N PRO A 137 -15.02 -16.89 -13.21
CA PRO A 137 -15.33 -16.73 -11.80
C PRO A 137 -16.79 -16.27 -11.63
N ARG A 138 -17.49 -16.91 -10.68
CA ARG A 138 -18.93 -16.68 -10.45
C ARG A 138 -19.11 -15.23 -9.96
N ASP A 139 -20.23 -14.63 -10.36
CA ASP A 139 -20.73 -13.38 -9.77
C ASP A 139 -19.90 -12.09 -9.93
N HIS A 140 -19.01 -12.02 -10.92
CA HIS A 140 -18.42 -10.74 -11.35
C HIS A 140 -19.31 -10.01 -12.37
N TYR A 141 -18.97 -8.76 -12.70
CA TYR A 141 -19.58 -8.03 -13.81
C TYR A 141 -19.26 -8.72 -15.15
N LYS A 142 -20.01 -9.79 -15.47
CA LYS A 142 -19.70 -10.78 -16.52
C LYS A 142 -19.52 -10.19 -17.91
N LYS A 143 -20.15 -9.04 -18.18
CA LYS A 143 -20.02 -8.31 -19.43
C LYS A 143 -20.05 -6.81 -19.18
N PRO A 144 -19.23 -6.02 -19.90
CA PRO A 144 -19.41 -4.58 -19.92
C PRO A 144 -20.79 -4.26 -20.51
N ILE A 145 -21.50 -3.34 -19.87
CA ILE A 145 -22.82 -2.89 -20.31
C ILE A 145 -22.65 -1.71 -21.27
N LYS A 146 -23.47 -1.68 -22.32
CA LYS A 146 -23.56 -0.52 -23.21
C LYS A 146 -24.14 0.65 -22.43
N ASN A 147 -23.48 1.81 -22.47
CA ASN A 147 -23.80 2.95 -21.59
C ASN A 147 -23.59 2.65 -20.09
N GLY A 148 -22.88 1.57 -19.76
CA GLY A 148 -22.48 1.28 -18.39
C GLY A 148 -21.29 2.15 -18.01
N TYR A 149 -21.48 3.01 -17.01
CA TYR A 149 -20.42 3.79 -16.42
C TYR A 149 -19.67 2.95 -15.39
N GLY A 150 -18.34 3.00 -15.40
CA GLY A 150 -17.59 2.30 -14.36
C GLY A 150 -16.08 2.33 -14.51
N ILE A 151 -15.44 1.69 -13.53
CA ILE A 151 -14.01 1.44 -13.49
C ILE A 151 -13.74 0.07 -14.08
N TYR A 152 -12.83 0.02 -15.04
CA TYR A 152 -12.24 -1.20 -15.53
C TYR A 152 -10.76 -1.24 -15.16
N VAL A 153 -10.26 -2.46 -15.03
CA VAL A 153 -8.84 -2.74 -14.92
C VAL A 153 -8.44 -3.69 -16.03
N PHE A 154 -7.20 -3.61 -16.49
CA PHE A 154 -6.64 -4.65 -17.33
C PHE A 154 -5.20 -4.96 -16.98
N GLY A 155 -4.81 -6.20 -17.24
CA GLY A 155 -3.43 -6.65 -17.26
C GLY A 155 -3.07 -7.26 -18.62
N LEU A 156 -1.79 -7.52 -18.83
CA LEU A 156 -1.28 -8.19 -20.02
C LEU A 156 -1.04 -9.67 -19.78
N ALA A 157 -1.30 -10.45 -20.81
CA ALA A 157 -0.97 -11.87 -20.91
C ALA A 157 -0.28 -12.15 -22.25
N VAL A 158 0.40 -13.29 -22.32
CA VAL A 158 0.91 -13.84 -23.58
C VAL A 158 -0.06 -14.89 -24.11
N GLY A 159 -0.41 -14.79 -25.40
CA GLY A 159 -1.20 -15.79 -26.12
C GLY A 159 -0.61 -17.18 -25.96
N GLY A 160 -1.48 -18.17 -25.73
CA GLY A 160 -1.05 -19.55 -25.46
C GLY A 160 -0.52 -19.81 -24.05
N ARG A 161 -0.44 -18.81 -23.16
CA ARG A 161 0.00 -18.98 -21.76
C ARG A 161 -1.10 -18.83 -20.72
N GLU A 162 -2.36 -18.99 -21.14
CA GLU A 162 -3.52 -19.01 -20.24
C GLU A 162 -3.57 -17.89 -19.19
N GLY A 163 -3.21 -16.66 -19.56
CA GLY A 163 -3.23 -15.50 -18.66
C GLY A 163 -1.91 -15.20 -17.96
N LYS A 164 -0.90 -16.06 -18.09
CA LYS A 164 0.46 -15.74 -17.66
C LYS A 164 1.07 -14.70 -18.60
N TRP A 165 1.94 -13.87 -18.03
CA TRP A 165 2.64 -12.80 -18.71
C TRP A 165 4.05 -13.26 -19.13
N LEU A 166 5.01 -12.33 -19.09
CA LEU A 166 6.39 -12.55 -19.48
C LEU A 166 7.13 -13.41 -18.45
N LYS A 167 8.16 -14.10 -18.92
CA LYS A 167 9.21 -14.69 -18.09
C LYS A 167 10.20 -13.60 -17.68
N ALA A 168 10.99 -13.80 -16.63
CA ALA A 168 12.01 -12.82 -16.22
C ALA A 168 13.02 -12.51 -17.34
N ASN A 169 13.43 -13.54 -18.10
CA ASN A 169 14.37 -13.35 -19.23
C ASN A 169 13.75 -12.54 -20.38
N GLU A 170 12.49 -12.78 -20.70
CA GLU A 170 11.75 -12.01 -21.71
C GLU A 170 11.53 -10.56 -21.26
N LEU A 171 11.23 -10.38 -19.96
CA LEU A 171 11.07 -9.06 -19.36
C LEU A 171 12.39 -8.27 -19.39
N ASN A 172 13.53 -8.88 -19.08
CA ASN A 172 14.85 -8.24 -19.20
C ASN A 172 15.19 -7.86 -20.65
N LYS A 173 14.86 -8.72 -21.62
CA LYS A 173 14.99 -8.38 -23.04
C LYS A 173 14.14 -7.17 -23.40
N LEU A 174 12.88 -7.15 -22.96
CA LEU A 174 11.95 -6.03 -23.18
C LEU A 174 12.48 -4.74 -22.54
N ILE A 175 13.05 -4.81 -21.33
CA ILE A 175 13.67 -3.65 -20.67
C ILE A 175 14.87 -3.12 -21.47
N GLY A 176 15.71 -4.01 -22.00
CA GLY A 176 16.82 -3.63 -22.89
C GLY A 176 16.36 -2.89 -24.14
N GLU A 177 15.28 -3.37 -24.75
CA GLU A 177 14.64 -2.77 -25.92
C GLU A 177 13.98 -1.41 -25.60
N LEU A 178 13.31 -1.28 -24.44
CA LEU A 178 12.79 0.00 -23.96
C LEU A 178 13.91 1.04 -23.77
N ARG A 179 15.05 0.64 -23.19
CA ARG A 179 16.22 1.51 -23.06
C ARG A 179 16.76 1.92 -24.43
N ARG A 180 16.77 1.02 -25.43
CA ARG A 180 17.17 1.34 -26.81
C ARG A 180 16.20 2.33 -27.45
N TYR A 181 14.90 2.16 -27.24
CA TYR A 181 13.87 3.08 -27.74
C TYR A 181 14.05 4.49 -27.15
N VAL A 182 14.27 4.60 -25.83
CA VAL A 182 14.55 5.89 -25.17
C VAL A 182 15.79 6.56 -25.76
N ARG A 183 16.89 5.82 -25.98
CA ARG A 183 18.09 6.38 -26.62
C ARG A 183 17.83 6.91 -28.02
N GLY A 184 17.02 6.21 -28.82
CA GLY A 184 16.67 6.70 -30.15
C GLY A 184 15.79 7.96 -30.11
N TYR A 185 14.92 8.12 -29.10
CA TYR A 185 14.24 9.39 -28.85
C TYR A 185 15.20 10.52 -28.48
N GLU A 186 16.13 10.29 -27.55
CA GLU A 186 17.16 11.27 -27.18
C GLU A 186 17.95 11.71 -28.41
N ARG A 187 18.36 10.75 -29.25
CA ARG A 187 19.09 11.04 -30.48
C ARG A 187 18.28 11.88 -31.47
N TRP A 188 17.03 11.52 -31.73
CA TRP A 188 16.11 12.29 -32.57
C TRP A 188 15.92 13.73 -32.05
N ARG A 189 15.76 13.88 -30.73
CA ARG A 189 15.65 15.19 -30.07
C ARG A 189 16.91 16.03 -30.25
N ASP A 190 18.09 15.45 -29.97
CA ASP A 190 19.38 16.16 -30.03
C ASP A 190 19.73 16.60 -31.46
N LEU A 191 19.20 15.90 -32.46
CA LEU A 191 19.24 16.26 -33.88
C LEU A 191 18.08 17.19 -34.29
N HIS A 192 17.56 17.99 -33.35
CA HIS A 192 16.50 18.96 -33.61
C HIS A 192 15.24 18.34 -34.23
N ARG A 193 14.86 17.15 -33.77
CA ARG A 193 13.68 16.39 -34.22
C ARG A 193 13.77 15.91 -35.67
N THR A 194 14.98 15.54 -36.09
CA THR A 194 15.24 14.91 -37.40
C THR A 194 16.05 13.64 -37.20
N TRP A 195 15.98 12.73 -38.18
CA TRP A 195 16.86 11.57 -38.22
C TRP A 195 18.15 11.91 -38.96
N SER A 196 19.27 11.34 -38.51
CA SER A 196 20.56 11.47 -39.18
C SER A 196 20.98 10.13 -39.75
N ASP A 197 21.51 10.13 -40.97
CA ASP A 197 22.19 8.99 -41.57
C ASP A 197 23.73 9.13 -41.47
N ALA A 198 24.22 10.00 -40.57
CA ALA A 198 25.64 10.28 -40.44
C ALA A 198 26.46 9.10 -39.87
N SER A 199 25.81 8.16 -39.18
CA SER A 199 26.45 6.98 -38.63
C SER A 199 25.57 5.73 -38.75
N ILE A 200 26.20 4.56 -38.83
CA ILE A 200 25.48 3.26 -38.83
C ILE A 200 24.61 3.11 -37.59
N GLN A 201 25.08 3.59 -36.42
CA GLN A 201 24.33 3.52 -35.18
C GLN A 201 23.05 4.36 -35.22
N ASP A 202 23.07 5.52 -35.89
CA ASP A 202 21.88 6.36 -36.03
C ASP A 202 20.83 5.69 -36.93
N VAL A 203 21.28 5.09 -38.02
CA VAL A 203 20.43 4.29 -38.92
C VAL A 203 19.83 3.10 -38.17
N GLU A 204 20.63 2.33 -37.43
CA GLU A 204 20.15 1.19 -36.64
C GLU A 204 19.18 1.58 -35.51
N LEU A 205 19.32 2.78 -34.93
CA LEU A 205 18.39 3.29 -33.92
C LEU A 205 17.07 3.72 -34.57
N ARG A 206 17.12 4.44 -35.69
CA ARG A 206 15.94 4.83 -36.45
C ARG A 206 15.17 3.59 -36.90
N ASP A 207 15.83 2.65 -37.56
CA ASP A 207 15.21 1.46 -38.13
C ASP A 207 14.54 0.62 -37.03
N PHE A 208 15.18 0.51 -35.85
CA PHE A 208 14.57 -0.13 -34.69
C PHE A 208 13.31 0.59 -34.19
N ILE A 209 13.32 1.94 -34.09
CA ILE A 209 12.13 2.69 -33.67
C ILE A 209 11.00 2.53 -34.69
N THR A 210 11.31 2.64 -35.97
CA THR A 210 10.36 2.43 -37.06
C THR A 210 9.73 1.04 -36.97
N GLU A 211 10.54 0.00 -36.72
CA GLU A 211 10.05 -1.37 -36.56
C GLU A 211 9.11 -1.53 -35.36
N VAL A 212 9.42 -0.90 -34.22
CA VAL A 212 8.58 -0.90 -33.00
C VAL A 212 7.26 -0.16 -33.25
N ASP A 213 7.31 1.03 -33.85
CA ASP A 213 6.14 1.89 -34.05
C ASP A 213 5.14 1.29 -35.06
N ALA A 214 5.63 0.47 -35.99
CA ALA A 214 4.85 -0.22 -37.00
C ALA A 214 4.09 -1.47 -36.50
N GLN A 215 4.41 -2.01 -35.31
CA GLN A 215 3.81 -3.28 -34.81
C GLN A 215 2.30 -3.20 -34.54
N LEU A 216 1.80 -2.00 -34.24
CA LEU A 216 0.42 -1.75 -33.83
C LEU A 216 -0.23 -0.68 -34.71
N GLY A 217 -0.11 -0.88 -36.03
CA GLY A 217 -0.66 0.00 -37.04
C GLY A 217 0.40 0.88 -37.69
N ARG A 218 0.01 1.57 -38.77
CA ARG A 218 0.91 2.46 -39.50
C ARG A 218 1.23 3.71 -38.68
N HIS A 219 2.52 4.02 -38.60
CA HIS A 219 3.08 5.24 -38.03
C HIS A 219 4.26 5.67 -38.90
N ASP A 220 4.36 6.95 -39.20
CA ASP A 220 5.45 7.51 -39.99
C ASP A 220 6.49 8.09 -39.04
N THR A 221 7.46 7.25 -38.65
CA THR A 221 8.52 7.62 -37.72
C THR A 221 9.44 8.70 -38.30
N ASP A 222 9.58 8.79 -39.63
CA ASP A 222 10.42 9.79 -40.27
C ASP A 222 9.79 11.18 -40.21
N ALA A 223 8.48 11.25 -40.48
CA ALA A 223 7.75 12.52 -40.46
C ALA A 223 7.42 13.02 -39.05
N SER A 224 7.08 12.10 -38.13
CA SER A 224 6.49 12.46 -36.82
C SER A 224 7.36 12.12 -35.61
N GLY A 225 8.51 11.47 -35.84
CA GLY A 225 9.38 10.97 -34.78
C GLY A 225 8.81 9.74 -34.07
N PRO A 226 9.39 9.37 -32.91
CA PRO A 226 8.98 8.18 -32.17
C PRO A 226 7.54 8.30 -31.63
N ARG A 227 6.70 7.29 -31.89
CA ARG A 227 5.26 7.31 -31.53
C ARG A 227 5.01 7.42 -30.02
N TYR A 228 5.75 6.65 -29.22
CA TYR A 228 5.44 6.46 -27.80
C TYR A 228 6.13 7.45 -26.85
N VAL A 229 7.20 8.12 -27.31
CA VAL A 229 7.95 9.12 -26.55
C VAL A 229 8.16 10.33 -27.43
N GLN A 230 7.48 11.44 -27.10
CA GLN A 230 7.44 12.66 -27.93
C GLN A 230 7.90 13.91 -27.18
N SER A 231 8.08 13.80 -25.87
CA SER A 231 8.50 14.89 -24.98
C SER A 231 9.38 14.39 -23.83
N GLU A 232 10.18 15.29 -23.24
CA GLU A 232 10.96 15.04 -22.02
C GLU A 232 10.11 14.42 -20.90
N HIS A 233 8.89 14.92 -20.74
CA HIS A 233 7.98 14.41 -19.73
C HIS A 233 7.57 12.94 -20.02
N SER A 234 7.35 12.58 -21.30
CA SER A 234 7.06 11.18 -21.67
C SER A 234 8.28 10.28 -21.53
N MET A 235 9.48 10.82 -21.81
CA MET A 235 10.75 10.11 -21.62
C MET A 235 10.97 9.78 -20.15
N LYS A 236 10.76 10.75 -19.25
CA LYS A 236 10.83 10.51 -17.80
C LYS A 236 9.87 9.41 -17.35
N GLY A 237 8.61 9.45 -17.82
CA GLY A 237 7.64 8.39 -17.53
C GLY A 237 8.10 7.02 -18.05
N MET A 238 8.74 6.96 -19.21
CA MET A 238 9.32 5.72 -19.74
C MET A 238 10.46 5.19 -18.86
N LEU A 239 11.31 6.07 -18.35
CA LEU A 239 12.37 5.70 -17.41
C LEU A 239 11.80 5.18 -16.08
N ASP A 240 10.74 5.78 -15.57
CA ASP A 240 10.04 5.31 -14.37
C ASP A 240 9.43 3.91 -14.59
N LEU A 241 8.82 3.68 -15.75
CA LEU A 241 8.34 2.36 -16.16
C LEU A 241 9.47 1.33 -16.25
N ILE A 242 10.59 1.67 -16.91
CA ILE A 242 11.79 0.81 -16.99
C ILE A 242 12.27 0.42 -15.59
N LYS A 243 12.35 1.40 -14.67
CA LYS A 243 12.76 1.15 -13.28
C LYS A 243 11.79 0.22 -12.56
N SER A 244 10.49 0.39 -12.79
CA SER A 244 9.45 -0.46 -12.21
C SER A 244 9.53 -1.90 -12.72
N LEU A 245 9.64 -2.08 -14.03
CA LEU A 245 9.80 -3.39 -14.67
C LEU A 245 11.10 -4.09 -14.23
N GLN A 246 12.19 -3.33 -14.06
CA GLN A 246 13.46 -3.90 -13.57
C GLN A 246 13.30 -4.48 -12.17
N ARG A 247 12.64 -3.77 -11.23
CA ARG A 247 12.36 -4.31 -9.89
C ARG A 247 11.64 -5.66 -9.96
N ARG A 248 10.65 -5.77 -10.85
CA ARG A 248 9.91 -7.01 -11.08
C ARG A 248 10.80 -8.13 -11.60
N ALA A 249 11.63 -7.84 -12.60
CA ALA A 249 12.55 -8.82 -13.19
C ALA A 249 13.56 -9.32 -12.15
N ASP A 250 14.16 -8.40 -11.39
CA ASP A 250 15.15 -8.71 -10.35
C ASP A 250 14.54 -9.61 -9.27
N LYS A 251 13.35 -9.25 -8.75
CA LYS A 251 12.64 -10.08 -7.77
C LYS A 251 12.25 -11.44 -8.31
N SER A 252 11.87 -11.54 -9.57
CA SER A 252 11.60 -12.83 -10.19
C SER A 252 12.85 -13.71 -10.29
N LEU A 253 14.02 -13.12 -10.56
CA LEU A 253 15.29 -13.86 -10.66
C LEU A 253 15.86 -14.25 -9.29
N GLU A 254 15.62 -13.44 -8.25
CA GLU A 254 15.94 -13.83 -6.86
C GLU A 254 15.24 -15.14 -6.47
N ILE A 255 13.99 -15.32 -6.90
CA ILE A 255 13.16 -16.49 -6.57
C ILE A 255 13.39 -17.65 -7.54
N ASN A 256 13.47 -17.37 -8.85
CA ASN A 256 13.82 -18.36 -9.88
C ASN A 256 14.98 -17.83 -10.74
N PRO A 257 16.23 -18.18 -10.39
CA PRO A 257 17.41 -17.73 -11.12
C PRO A 257 17.46 -18.15 -12.60
N ALA A 258 16.76 -19.22 -12.99
CA ALA A 258 16.68 -19.61 -14.40
C ALA A 258 15.87 -18.62 -15.25
N GLY A 259 14.95 -17.87 -14.62
CA GLY A 259 14.17 -16.82 -15.27
C GLY A 259 13.22 -17.32 -16.37
N ASP A 260 12.89 -18.62 -16.37
CA ASP A 260 12.19 -19.34 -17.43
C ASP A 260 10.69 -19.56 -17.15
N THR A 261 10.26 -19.31 -15.92
CA THR A 261 8.87 -19.45 -15.47
C THR A 261 8.09 -18.18 -15.82
N PRO A 262 6.94 -18.29 -16.53
CA PRO A 262 6.09 -17.15 -16.80
C PRO A 262 5.44 -16.59 -15.53
N LEU A 263 5.46 -15.27 -15.36
CA LEU A 263 4.82 -14.57 -14.25
C LEU A 263 3.29 -14.64 -14.38
N ILE A 264 2.55 -14.79 -13.26
CA ILE A 264 1.09 -14.57 -13.26
C ILE A 264 0.73 -13.11 -12.96
N GLN A 265 1.67 -12.36 -12.39
CA GLN A 265 1.53 -10.92 -12.18
C GLN A 265 1.95 -10.11 -13.41
N THR A 266 1.23 -9.02 -13.66
CA THR A 266 1.50 -8.03 -14.72
C THR A 266 1.28 -6.64 -14.15
N PRO A 267 1.91 -5.59 -14.70
CA PRO A 267 1.45 -4.23 -14.43
C PRO A 267 -0.04 -4.10 -14.79
N ILE A 268 -0.78 -3.37 -13.96
CA ILE A 268 -2.21 -3.12 -14.13
C ILE A 268 -2.43 -1.69 -14.61
N TYR A 269 -3.36 -1.53 -15.55
CA TYR A 269 -3.97 -0.26 -15.87
C TYR A 269 -5.35 -0.17 -15.23
N THR A 270 -5.66 0.98 -14.65
CA THR A 270 -7.00 1.35 -14.20
C THR A 270 -7.56 2.44 -15.10
N GLY A 271 -8.80 2.29 -15.57
CA GLY A 271 -9.45 3.32 -16.36
C GLY A 271 -10.91 3.50 -15.99
N LEU A 272 -11.39 4.73 -16.19
CA LEU A 272 -12.79 5.11 -16.11
C LEU A 272 -13.41 5.22 -17.51
N SER A 273 -14.65 4.76 -17.67
CA SER A 273 -15.41 5.00 -18.90
C SER A 273 -16.90 5.15 -18.65
N ALA A 274 -17.53 6.03 -19.44
CA ALA A 274 -18.99 6.13 -19.55
C ALA A 274 -19.63 5.00 -20.37
N ASN A 275 -18.81 4.30 -21.16
CA ASN A 275 -19.26 3.20 -22.00
C ASN A 275 -18.20 2.11 -22.01
N LEU A 276 -18.24 1.29 -20.95
CA LEU A 276 -17.32 0.17 -20.77
C LEU A 276 -17.29 -0.76 -21.99
N ALA A 277 -18.44 -0.97 -22.64
CA ALA A 277 -18.57 -1.90 -23.76
C ALA A 277 -17.81 -1.42 -25.01
N SER A 278 -17.76 -0.10 -25.24
CA SER A 278 -17.00 0.46 -26.35
C SER A 278 -15.53 0.72 -25.98
N ARG A 279 -15.23 1.04 -24.72
CA ARG A 279 -13.86 1.40 -24.29
C ARG A 279 -12.96 0.20 -24.07
N MET A 280 -13.43 -0.84 -23.37
CA MET A 280 -12.56 -1.98 -23.00
C MET A 280 -11.94 -2.71 -24.20
N PRO A 281 -12.65 -2.94 -25.33
CA PRO A 281 -12.06 -3.56 -26.53
C PRO A 281 -10.95 -2.73 -27.19
N LYS A 282 -10.90 -1.41 -26.96
CA LYS A 282 -9.85 -0.53 -27.51
C LYS A 282 -8.46 -0.80 -26.92
N HIS A 283 -8.40 -1.57 -25.84
CA HIS A 283 -7.15 -2.04 -25.24
C HIS A 283 -6.68 -3.39 -25.79
N ASP A 284 -7.38 -4.01 -26.75
CA ASP A 284 -6.86 -5.23 -27.38
C ASP A 284 -5.75 -4.89 -28.40
N PRO A 285 -4.50 -5.35 -28.21
CA PRO A 285 -3.41 -5.15 -29.18
C PRO A 285 -3.62 -5.88 -30.52
N ASN A 286 -4.62 -6.76 -30.60
CA ASN A 286 -5.05 -7.45 -31.82
C ASN A 286 -6.37 -6.89 -32.37
N GLY A 287 -6.91 -5.84 -31.73
CA GLY A 287 -8.07 -5.10 -32.20
C GLY A 287 -7.76 -4.22 -33.41
N LYS A 288 -8.81 -3.76 -34.09
CA LYS A 288 -8.72 -2.92 -35.30
C LYS A 288 -8.04 -1.57 -35.05
N ASP A 289 -8.12 -1.06 -33.82
CA ASP A 289 -7.66 0.28 -33.47
C ASP A 289 -6.13 0.40 -33.31
N GLY A 290 -5.38 -0.72 -33.28
CA GLY A 290 -3.92 -0.70 -33.14
C GLY A 290 -3.44 0.07 -31.89
N LEU A 291 -4.22 0.01 -30.81
CA LEU A 291 -3.97 0.75 -29.56
C LEU A 291 -3.82 2.28 -29.73
N ARG A 292 -4.34 2.90 -30.79
CA ARG A 292 -4.25 4.36 -31.01
C ARG A 292 -4.82 5.19 -29.87
N SER A 293 -5.90 4.72 -29.27
CA SER A 293 -6.60 5.40 -28.16
C SER A 293 -6.24 4.85 -26.77
N SER A 294 -5.22 3.99 -26.69
CA SER A 294 -4.75 3.40 -25.44
C SER A 294 -3.55 4.20 -24.88
N ASN A 295 -3.25 3.99 -23.61
CA ASN A 295 -2.07 4.54 -22.97
C ASN A 295 -0.77 4.13 -23.69
N LYS A 296 0.16 5.09 -23.88
CA LYS A 296 1.42 4.90 -24.62
C LYS A 296 2.35 3.84 -24.00
N ALA A 297 2.40 3.71 -22.67
CA ALA A 297 3.19 2.69 -21.98
C ALA A 297 2.69 1.27 -22.29
N HIS A 298 1.37 1.08 -22.32
CA HIS A 298 0.77 -0.17 -22.77
C HIS A 298 1.07 -0.43 -24.25
N GLY A 299 0.96 0.59 -25.10
CA GLY A 299 1.24 0.49 -26.53
C GLY A 299 2.66 0.00 -26.83
N ILE A 300 3.69 0.65 -26.27
CA ILE A 300 5.09 0.29 -26.52
C ILE A 300 5.43 -1.11 -26.02
N ILE A 301 4.90 -1.53 -24.86
CA ILE A 301 5.13 -2.88 -24.34
C ILE A 301 4.54 -3.92 -25.28
N CYS A 302 3.32 -3.71 -25.76
CA CYS A 302 2.70 -4.63 -26.72
C CYS A 302 3.47 -4.68 -28.04
N SER A 303 3.96 -3.55 -28.55
CA SER A 303 4.82 -3.53 -29.74
C SER A 303 6.11 -4.33 -29.55
N LEU A 304 6.82 -4.11 -28.43
CA LEU A 304 8.05 -4.85 -28.13
C LEU A 304 7.79 -6.36 -27.92
N MET A 305 6.69 -6.73 -27.27
CA MET A 305 6.28 -8.12 -27.17
C MET A 305 6.10 -8.76 -28.56
N LYS A 306 5.45 -8.06 -29.50
CA LYS A 306 5.30 -8.55 -30.88
C LYS A 306 6.64 -8.68 -31.60
N LEU A 307 7.55 -7.71 -31.42
CA LEU A 307 8.90 -7.76 -31.98
C LEU A 307 9.71 -8.96 -31.46
N GLN A 308 9.46 -9.37 -30.21
CA GLN A 308 10.04 -10.59 -29.64
C GLN A 308 9.36 -11.89 -30.10
N GLY A 309 8.37 -11.82 -30.99
CA GLY A 309 7.59 -12.96 -31.46
C GLY A 309 6.52 -13.44 -30.48
N LEU A 310 6.18 -12.64 -29.46
CA LEU A 310 5.11 -12.93 -28.51
C LEU A 310 3.77 -12.36 -28.99
N GLN A 311 2.67 -12.97 -28.56
CA GLN A 311 1.33 -12.50 -28.86
C GLN A 311 0.74 -11.80 -27.63
N PRO A 312 0.86 -10.47 -27.50
CA PRO A 312 0.28 -9.77 -26.36
C PRO A 312 -1.25 -9.86 -26.40
N LYS A 313 -1.85 -9.96 -25.22
CA LYS A 313 -3.30 -9.94 -25.03
C LYS A 313 -3.66 -9.14 -23.78
N ALA A 314 -4.51 -8.14 -23.94
CA ALA A 314 -5.09 -7.44 -22.80
C ALA A 314 -6.29 -8.23 -22.26
N VAL A 315 -6.31 -8.45 -20.94
CA VAL A 315 -7.44 -9.05 -20.24
C VAL A 315 -8.11 -7.95 -19.44
N CYS A 316 -9.19 -7.42 -19.99
CA CYS A 316 -9.95 -6.31 -19.41
C CYS A 316 -11.15 -6.83 -18.61
N VAL A 317 -11.34 -6.31 -17.41
CA VAL A 317 -12.49 -6.62 -16.56
C VAL A 317 -13.03 -5.37 -15.88
N VAL A 318 -14.33 -5.36 -15.65
CA VAL A 318 -15.00 -4.29 -14.88
C VAL A 318 -14.72 -4.55 -13.40
N ALA A 319 -13.98 -3.63 -12.77
CA ALA A 319 -13.72 -3.68 -11.33
C ALA A 319 -14.93 -3.20 -10.53
N LEU A 320 -15.60 -2.17 -11.05
CA LEU A 320 -16.66 -1.46 -10.34
C LEU A 320 -17.61 -0.79 -11.35
N ARG A 321 -18.92 -0.89 -11.10
CA ARG A 321 -19.93 -0.06 -11.78
C ARG A 321 -20.26 1.16 -10.95
N LEU A 322 -20.57 2.25 -11.62
CA LEU A 322 -20.85 3.54 -10.99
C LEU A 322 -22.24 4.01 -11.39
N TRP A 323 -23.01 4.45 -10.40
CA TRP A 323 -24.40 4.93 -10.54
C TRP A 323 -24.60 6.33 -9.97
N ASP A 324 -23.58 6.91 -9.32
CA ASP A 324 -23.59 8.32 -8.94
C ASP A 324 -22.26 9.02 -9.32
N LYS A 325 -22.38 10.21 -9.92
CA LYS A 325 -21.28 11.01 -10.47
C LYS A 325 -20.27 11.42 -9.42
N ASP A 326 -20.69 11.65 -8.17
CA ASP A 326 -19.74 12.10 -7.15
C ASP A 326 -18.80 10.97 -6.70
N ASP A 327 -19.10 9.71 -7.06
CA ASP A 327 -18.23 8.56 -6.81
C ASP A 327 -17.16 8.36 -7.90
N LEU A 328 -17.24 9.08 -9.03
CA LEU A 328 -16.35 8.89 -10.18
C LEU A 328 -14.88 9.05 -9.80
N TRP A 329 -14.55 10.22 -9.25
CA TRP A 329 -13.19 10.57 -8.90
C TRP A 329 -12.67 9.63 -7.80
N PHE A 330 -13.48 9.38 -6.77
CA PHE A 330 -13.12 8.54 -5.64
C PHE A 330 -12.81 7.11 -6.10
N SER A 331 -13.70 6.55 -6.91
CA SER A 331 -13.63 5.15 -7.34
C SER A 331 -12.43 4.86 -8.24
N GLU A 332 -12.12 5.76 -9.18
CA GLU A 332 -10.96 5.59 -10.05
C GLU A 332 -9.65 5.70 -9.26
N THR A 333 -9.54 6.68 -8.36
CA THR A 333 -8.37 6.83 -7.49
C THR A 333 -8.22 5.63 -6.54
N LEU A 334 -9.32 5.12 -5.97
CA LEU A 334 -9.30 3.95 -5.10
C LEU A 334 -8.72 2.73 -5.82
N VAL A 335 -9.30 2.38 -6.97
CA VAL A 335 -8.91 1.19 -7.72
C VAL A 335 -7.49 1.33 -8.26
N CYS A 336 -7.10 2.52 -8.72
CA CYS A 336 -5.73 2.78 -9.16
C CYS A 336 -4.71 2.62 -8.01
N ALA A 337 -5.01 3.16 -6.83
CA ALA A 337 -4.14 3.02 -5.66
C ALA A 337 -4.03 1.55 -5.22
N LEU A 338 -5.14 0.82 -5.15
CA LEU A 338 -5.15 -0.62 -4.80
C LEU A 338 -4.34 -1.45 -5.82
N ALA A 339 -4.39 -1.05 -7.09
CA ALA A 339 -3.65 -1.70 -8.17
C ALA A 339 -2.16 -1.33 -8.20
N ASN A 340 -1.68 -0.35 -7.42
CA ASN A 340 -0.46 0.42 -7.70
C ASN A 340 -0.34 0.76 -9.20
N GLY A 341 -1.44 1.26 -9.78
CA GLY A 341 -1.64 1.40 -11.22
C GLY A 341 -0.70 2.40 -11.87
N LEU A 342 0.00 3.25 -11.11
CA LEU A 342 0.91 4.25 -11.66
C LEU A 342 2.23 3.65 -12.17
N ILE A 343 2.77 4.22 -13.25
CA ILE A 343 4.02 3.76 -13.90
C ILE A 343 5.24 3.75 -12.98
N ASN A 344 5.30 4.69 -12.02
CA ASN A 344 6.37 4.81 -11.03
C ASN A 344 6.25 3.75 -9.91
N GLN A 345 5.04 3.22 -9.67
CA GLN A 345 4.77 2.22 -8.65
C GLN A 345 4.90 0.81 -9.22
N ASP A 346 3.97 0.36 -10.07
CA ASP A 346 3.97 -0.97 -10.71
C ASP A 346 2.87 -1.15 -11.78
N GLY A 347 2.40 -0.07 -12.43
CA GLY A 347 1.29 -0.14 -13.37
C GLY A 347 1.53 0.59 -14.70
N PHE A 348 0.45 0.86 -15.44
CA PHE A 348 0.49 1.54 -16.75
C PHE A 348 -0.06 2.98 -16.73
N ASN A 349 -0.71 3.41 -15.66
CA ASN A 349 -1.24 4.77 -15.54
C ASN A 349 -0.10 5.78 -15.44
N ARG A 350 -0.02 6.66 -16.44
CA ARG A 350 1.00 7.72 -16.45
C ARG A 350 0.65 8.88 -15.52
N MET A 351 -0.64 9.17 -15.39
CA MET A 351 -1.18 10.27 -14.61
C MET A 351 -2.02 9.73 -13.45
N GLU A 352 -2.14 10.54 -12.41
CA GLU A 352 -3.07 10.27 -11.30
C GLU A 352 -4.51 10.11 -11.81
N CYS A 353 -5.19 9.11 -11.25
CA CYS A 353 -6.58 8.84 -11.52
C CYS A 353 -7.49 9.77 -10.72
N GLY A 354 -8.71 10.00 -11.22
CA GLY A 354 -9.73 10.82 -10.58
C GLY A 354 -9.79 12.25 -11.07
N SER A 355 -9.05 12.64 -12.12
CA SER A 355 -9.01 14.04 -12.62
C SER A 355 -10.38 14.61 -13.04
N LYS A 356 -11.38 13.77 -13.31
CA LYS A 356 -12.70 14.15 -13.84
C LYS A 356 -13.77 14.50 -12.80
N ALA A 357 -13.42 15.19 -11.71
CA ALA A 357 -14.41 15.51 -10.65
C ALA A 357 -15.59 16.38 -11.13
N ASN A 358 -15.38 17.23 -12.14
CA ASN A 358 -16.40 18.17 -12.64
C ASN A 358 -16.90 17.82 -14.05
N SER A 359 -16.80 16.57 -14.49
CA SER A 359 -17.33 16.24 -15.82
C SER A 359 -18.86 16.40 -15.83
N ASN A 360 -19.40 17.05 -16.87
CA ASN A 360 -20.82 17.01 -17.27
C ASN A 360 -21.23 15.60 -17.73
N ALA A 361 -20.82 14.58 -16.97
CA ALA A 361 -21.13 13.21 -17.25
C ALA A 361 -22.66 13.06 -17.26
N PRO A 362 -23.22 12.32 -18.24
CA PRO A 362 -24.65 12.02 -18.25
C PRO A 362 -25.04 11.32 -16.94
N PRO A 363 -26.35 11.29 -16.59
CA PRO A 363 -26.85 10.49 -15.47
C PRO A 363 -26.25 9.09 -15.53
N LEU A 364 -25.59 8.69 -14.44
CA LEU A 364 -24.93 7.38 -14.38
C LEU A 364 -25.99 6.27 -14.37
N ASP A 365 -25.56 5.05 -14.76
CA ASP A 365 -26.35 3.83 -14.92
C ASP A 365 -27.55 3.77 -13.94
N PRO A 366 -28.78 4.12 -14.37
CA PRO A 366 -29.91 4.33 -13.47
C PRO A 366 -30.34 3.03 -12.77
N ASP A 367 -30.05 1.89 -13.39
CA ASP A 367 -30.31 0.56 -12.83
C ASP A 367 -29.08 0.02 -12.08
N GLY A 368 -27.95 0.74 -12.09
CA GLY A 368 -26.68 0.30 -11.53
C GLY A 368 -26.74 0.12 -10.01
N GLU A 369 -27.40 1.04 -9.31
CA GLU A 369 -27.58 0.97 -7.86
C GLU A 369 -28.46 -0.22 -7.47
N GLU A 370 -29.61 -0.39 -8.15
CA GLU A 370 -30.49 -1.53 -7.93
C GLU A 370 -29.77 -2.85 -8.25
N HIS A 371 -29.04 -2.90 -9.36
CA HIS A 371 -28.26 -4.07 -9.76
C HIS A 371 -27.33 -4.51 -8.62
N VAL A 372 -26.56 -3.57 -8.07
CA VAL A 372 -25.59 -3.87 -7.02
C VAL A 372 -26.25 -4.17 -5.68
N LYS A 373 -27.35 -3.49 -5.32
CA LYS A 373 -28.04 -3.72 -4.05
C LYS A 373 -28.90 -4.99 -4.04
N VAL A 374 -29.49 -5.36 -5.17
CA VAL A 374 -30.49 -6.43 -5.25
C VAL A 374 -29.89 -7.72 -5.82
N TYR A 375 -29.06 -7.61 -6.85
CA TYR A 375 -28.62 -8.78 -7.63
C TYR A 375 -27.19 -9.22 -7.31
N CYS A 376 -26.38 -8.34 -6.72
CA CYS A 376 -24.99 -8.64 -6.42
C CYS A 376 -24.81 -9.17 -4.99
N ARG A 377 -24.68 -10.49 -4.85
CA ARG A 377 -24.43 -11.17 -3.57
C ARG A 377 -23.19 -10.67 -2.83
N TYR A 378 -22.13 -10.31 -3.57
CA TYR A 378 -20.87 -9.90 -2.95
C TYR A 378 -21.00 -8.64 -2.07
N LEU A 379 -21.90 -7.69 -2.38
CA LEU A 379 -22.11 -6.53 -1.50
C LEU A 379 -22.72 -6.99 -0.17
N HIS A 380 -23.75 -7.83 -0.24
CA HIS A 380 -24.37 -8.42 0.94
C HIS A 380 -23.34 -9.18 1.79
N ASP A 381 -22.56 -10.07 1.16
CA ASP A 381 -21.55 -10.89 1.86
C ASP A 381 -20.47 -10.02 2.52
N ASN A 382 -20.03 -8.95 1.85
CA ASN A 382 -19.05 -7.99 2.38
C ASN A 382 -19.62 -7.19 3.56
N LEU A 383 -20.88 -6.79 3.49
CA LEU A 383 -21.58 -6.09 4.58
C LEU A 383 -21.81 -7.01 5.77
N GLU A 384 -22.19 -8.27 5.53
CA GLU A 384 -22.38 -9.26 6.58
C GLU A 384 -21.06 -9.55 7.31
N ALA A 385 -19.96 -9.77 6.56
CA ALA A 385 -18.63 -9.94 7.15
C ALA A 385 -18.21 -8.70 7.97
N THR A 386 -18.54 -7.51 7.49
CA THR A 386 -18.30 -6.25 8.22
C THR A 386 -19.14 -6.17 9.51
N LEU A 387 -20.42 -6.56 9.47
CA LEU A 387 -21.29 -6.57 10.65
C LEU A 387 -20.80 -7.57 11.70
N VAL A 388 -20.31 -8.75 11.29
CA VAL A 388 -19.71 -9.74 12.19
C VAL A 388 -18.50 -9.16 12.91
N ASP A 389 -17.56 -8.55 12.18
CA ASP A 389 -16.37 -7.89 12.75
C ASP A 389 -16.76 -6.76 13.72
N LEU A 390 -17.73 -5.90 13.35
CA LEU A 390 -18.22 -4.83 14.22
C LEU A 390 -18.85 -5.36 15.51
N ARG A 391 -19.63 -6.46 15.44
CA ARG A 391 -20.22 -7.10 16.63
C ARG A 391 -19.15 -7.67 17.55
N GLN A 392 -18.14 -8.34 16.99
CA GLN A 392 -17.00 -8.85 17.76
C GLN A 392 -16.24 -7.74 18.47
N ARG A 393 -15.94 -6.63 17.76
CA ARG A 393 -15.28 -5.46 18.37
C ARG A 393 -16.12 -4.80 19.46
N LYS A 394 -17.44 -4.69 19.26
CA LYS A 394 -18.36 -4.18 20.29
C LYS A 394 -18.28 -5.05 21.54
N ALA A 395 -18.34 -6.38 21.39
CA ALA A 395 -18.23 -7.30 22.51
C ALA A 395 -16.90 -7.12 23.28
N ILE A 396 -15.77 -7.00 22.57
CA ILE A 396 -14.46 -6.74 23.19
C ILE A 396 -14.46 -5.41 23.96
N ILE A 397 -15.04 -4.34 23.39
CA ILE A 397 -15.12 -3.04 24.06
C ILE A 397 -15.95 -3.12 25.34
N GLU A 398 -17.07 -3.84 25.33
CA GLU A 398 -17.88 -4.05 26.53
C GLU A 398 -17.12 -4.87 27.58
N THR A 399 -16.43 -5.94 27.20
CA THR A 399 -15.54 -6.69 28.11
C THR A 399 -14.42 -5.81 28.68
N LEU A 400 -13.83 -4.93 27.88
CA LEU A 400 -12.81 -3.99 28.38
C LEU A 400 -13.38 -2.96 29.35
N LYS A 401 -14.64 -2.52 29.16
CA LYS A 401 -15.32 -1.64 30.12
C LYS A 401 -15.59 -2.36 31.44
N GLU A 402 -16.04 -3.61 31.40
CA GLU A 402 -16.22 -4.46 32.57
C GLU A 402 -14.89 -4.73 33.30
N LEU A 403 -13.81 -5.01 32.56
CA LEU A 403 -12.48 -5.14 33.15
C LEU A 403 -12.01 -3.84 33.80
N ARG A 404 -12.33 -2.69 33.20
CA ARG A 404 -11.98 -1.38 33.77
C ARG A 404 -12.75 -1.11 35.06
N THR A 405 -14.01 -1.53 35.19
CA THR A 405 -14.74 -1.38 36.45
C THR A 405 -14.16 -2.28 37.54
N VAL A 406 -13.75 -3.50 37.21
CA VAL A 406 -13.04 -4.41 38.14
C VAL A 406 -11.66 -3.86 38.52
N LEU A 407 -10.91 -3.28 37.57
CA LEU A 407 -9.60 -2.68 37.85
C LEU A 407 -9.69 -1.43 38.73
N ASN A 408 -10.81 -0.72 38.64
CA ASN A 408 -11.12 0.44 39.48
C ASN A 408 -11.89 0.04 40.75
N ASP A 409 -12.04 -1.25 41.04
CA ASP A 409 -12.70 -1.72 42.25
C ASP A 409 -11.90 -1.24 43.48
N PRO A 410 -12.52 -0.50 44.42
CA PRO A 410 -11.88 -0.05 45.64
C PRO A 410 -11.20 -1.19 46.42
N VAL A 411 -11.73 -2.42 46.34
CA VAL A 411 -11.15 -3.61 46.98
C VAL A 411 -9.82 -3.99 46.33
N LEU A 412 -9.70 -3.88 45.01
CA LEU A 412 -8.45 -4.16 44.31
C LEU A 412 -7.39 -3.10 44.62
N GLU A 413 -7.77 -1.83 44.71
CA GLU A 413 -6.86 -0.77 45.15
C GLU A 413 -6.44 -0.93 46.62
N GLN A 414 -7.37 -1.30 47.50
CA GLN A 414 -7.05 -1.65 48.89
C GLN A 414 -6.10 -2.84 48.97
N ALA A 415 -6.27 -3.87 48.13
CA ALA A 415 -5.37 -5.01 48.07
C ALA A 415 -3.96 -4.63 47.58
N LYS A 416 -3.85 -3.73 46.58
CA LYS A 416 -2.54 -3.18 46.15
C LYS A 416 -1.87 -2.39 47.27
N ILE A 417 -2.61 -1.54 47.99
CA ILE A 417 -2.10 -0.79 49.14
C ILE A 417 -1.64 -1.74 50.26
N ALA A 418 -2.45 -2.76 50.58
CA ALA A 418 -2.12 -3.76 51.59
C ALA A 418 -0.84 -4.54 51.22
N ARG A 419 -0.70 -4.94 49.95
CA ARG A 419 0.52 -5.59 49.44
C ARG A 419 1.74 -4.68 49.58
N ALA A 420 1.65 -3.42 49.17
CA ALA A 420 2.75 -2.47 49.31
C ALA A 420 3.15 -2.25 50.78
N ARG A 421 2.18 -2.22 51.70
CA ARG A 421 2.43 -2.18 53.15
C ARG A 421 3.15 -3.44 53.64
N CYS A 422 2.72 -4.62 53.21
CA CYS A 422 3.41 -5.87 53.54
C CYS A 422 4.85 -5.89 53.03
N GLU A 423 5.09 -5.44 51.80
CA GLU A 423 6.45 -5.34 51.23
C GLU A 423 7.33 -4.36 52.02
N GLN A 424 6.77 -3.23 52.47
CA GLN A 424 7.48 -2.28 53.33
C GLN A 424 7.79 -2.90 54.71
N VAL A 425 6.83 -3.57 55.34
CA VAL A 425 7.05 -4.26 56.63
C VAL A 425 8.14 -5.33 56.49
N ILE A 426 8.14 -6.11 55.41
CA ILE A 426 9.19 -7.10 55.13
C ILE A 426 10.56 -6.42 55.02
N LYS A 427 10.63 -5.25 54.36
CA LYS A 427 11.87 -4.47 54.24
C LYS A 427 12.35 -3.96 55.61
N ASP A 428 11.45 -3.42 56.42
CA ASP A 428 11.76 -2.94 57.77
C ASP A 428 12.19 -4.08 58.70
N MET A 429 11.53 -5.24 58.60
CA MET A 429 11.92 -6.46 59.30
C MET A 429 13.31 -6.98 58.91
N LYS A 430 13.76 -6.74 57.67
CA LYS A 430 15.14 -7.04 57.26
C LYS A 430 16.17 -6.09 57.87
N CYS A 431 15.77 -4.87 58.25
CA CYS A 431 16.64 -3.89 58.91
C CYS A 431 16.72 -4.06 60.44
N LEU A 432 15.72 -4.71 61.04
CA LEU A 432 15.62 -4.96 62.48
C LEU A 432 16.85 -5.64 63.11
N PRO A 433 17.48 -6.66 62.49
CA PRO A 433 18.70 -7.26 63.03
C PRO A 433 19.84 -6.25 63.23
N GLY A 434 20.02 -5.29 62.31
CA GLY A 434 21.05 -4.26 62.43
C GLY A 434 20.79 -3.26 63.56
N LEU A 435 19.53 -2.85 63.75
CA LEU A 435 19.11 -2.02 64.88
C LEU A 435 19.32 -2.74 66.21
N LEU A 436 19.00 -4.04 66.25
CA LEU A 436 19.12 -4.86 67.45
C LEU A 436 20.59 -5.07 67.83
N GLU A 437 21.48 -5.18 66.84
CA GLU A 437 22.92 -5.23 67.07
C GLU A 437 23.46 -3.90 67.60
N GLY A 438 23.06 -2.76 67.01
CA GLY A 438 23.43 -1.43 67.52
C GLY A 438 22.94 -1.17 68.95
N LEU A 439 21.74 -1.64 69.31
CA LEU A 439 21.26 -1.56 70.70
C LEU A 439 22.07 -2.44 71.66
N LYS A 440 22.47 -3.65 71.25
CA LYS A 440 23.37 -4.49 72.06
C LYS A 440 24.72 -3.81 72.28
N GLU A 441 25.29 -3.19 71.25
CA GLU A 441 26.53 -2.41 71.36
C GLU A 441 26.38 -1.25 72.34
N GLN A 442 25.25 -0.53 72.28
CA GLN A 442 24.96 0.56 73.21
C GLN A 442 24.78 0.08 74.64
N ILE A 443 24.08 -1.03 74.87
CA ILE A 443 23.94 -1.65 76.20
C ILE A 443 25.32 -2.05 76.74
N ALA A 444 26.14 -2.72 75.93
CA ALA A 444 27.50 -3.11 76.32
C ALA A 444 28.37 -1.90 76.71
N LEU A 445 28.21 -0.77 76.01
CA LEU A 445 28.90 0.47 76.32
C LEU A 445 28.43 1.06 77.67
N GLU A 446 27.12 1.11 77.91
CA GLU A 446 26.57 1.61 79.17
C GLU A 446 26.92 0.69 80.35
N GLU A 447 26.92 -0.63 80.17
CA GLU A 447 27.40 -1.58 81.17
C GLU A 447 28.88 -1.35 81.51
N LYS A 448 29.72 -1.07 80.51
CA LYS A 448 31.13 -0.73 80.71
C LYS A 448 31.29 0.57 81.49
N LYS A 449 30.50 1.61 81.17
CA LYS A 449 30.49 2.88 81.92
C LYS A 449 30.05 2.66 83.36
N LEU A 450 28.97 1.90 83.58
CA LEU A 450 28.47 1.57 84.91
C LEU A 450 29.54 0.86 85.75
N LYS A 451 30.24 -0.15 85.18
CA LYS A 451 31.35 -0.83 85.86
C LYS A 451 32.48 0.12 86.24
N ALA A 452 32.85 1.04 85.34
CA ALA A 452 33.88 2.05 85.64
C ALA A 452 33.45 2.99 86.77
N THR A 453 32.19 3.42 86.78
CA THR A 453 31.63 4.25 87.86
C THR A 453 31.60 3.50 89.19
N VAL A 454 31.19 2.23 89.21
CA VAL A 454 31.21 1.39 90.41
C VAL A 454 32.64 1.26 90.95
N ALA A 455 33.62 0.95 90.10
CA ALA A 455 35.03 0.87 90.50
C ALA A 455 35.56 2.21 91.04
N ALA A 456 35.17 3.34 90.45
CA ALA A 456 35.53 4.67 90.96
C ALA A 456 34.94 4.95 92.35
N VAL A 457 33.70 4.51 92.60
CA VAL A 457 33.07 4.60 93.93
C VAL A 457 33.81 3.73 94.94
N GLU A 458 34.17 2.48 94.59
CA GLU A 458 34.97 1.61 95.45
C GLU A 458 36.34 2.20 95.80
N ILE A 459 37.03 2.82 94.83
CA ILE A 459 38.29 3.55 95.07
C ILE A 459 38.06 4.73 96.02
N LEU A 460 36.98 5.49 95.84
CA LEU A 460 36.65 6.60 96.73
C LEU A 460 36.36 6.12 98.16
N ASP A 461 35.67 4.99 98.32
CA ASP A 461 35.42 4.38 99.62
C ASP A 461 36.72 3.86 100.27
N LEU A 462 37.63 3.26 99.50
CA LEU A 462 38.98 2.90 99.99
C LEU A 462 39.78 4.13 100.42
N LEU A 463 39.82 5.20 99.61
CA LEU A 463 40.47 6.45 99.97
C LEU A 463 39.85 7.09 101.23
N ARG A 464 38.56 6.89 101.45
CA ARG A 464 37.85 7.33 102.66
C ARG A 464 38.34 6.57 103.90
N GLN A 465 38.67 5.28 103.76
CA GLN A 465 39.30 4.48 104.83
C GLN A 465 40.76 4.92 105.09
N PHE A 466 41.48 5.43 104.09
CA PHE A 466 42.80 6.02 104.28
C PHE A 466 42.78 7.41 104.93
N LYS A 467 41.64 8.10 104.95
CA LYS A 467 41.49 9.41 105.62
C LYS A 467 41.53 9.33 107.16
N SER A 468 41.58 8.13 107.74
CA SER A 468 41.91 7.90 109.15
C SER A 468 43.39 7.57 109.40
N ILE A 469 44.25 7.63 108.38
CA ILE A 469 45.70 7.62 108.56
C ILE A 469 46.14 9.05 108.79
N ASP A 470 46.51 9.34 110.02
CA ASP A 470 47.19 10.55 110.42
C ASP A 470 48.61 10.53 109.82
N LEU A 471 48.86 11.36 108.80
CA LEU A 471 50.17 11.51 108.17
C LEU A 471 51.06 12.51 108.90
N SER A 472 50.71 12.94 110.12
CA SER A 472 51.55 13.82 110.93
C SER A 472 52.84 13.17 111.45
N ASP A 473 53.02 11.85 111.28
CA ASP A 473 54.26 11.14 111.64
C ASP A 473 55.23 10.87 110.47
N VAL A 474 54.92 11.28 109.23
CA VAL A 474 55.86 11.22 108.08
C VAL A 474 55.74 12.48 107.20
N LEU A 475 56.04 13.64 107.80
CA LEU A 475 56.97 14.66 107.27
C LEU A 475 57.08 15.85 108.24
#